data_AF-M7NHW6-F1
#
_entry.id   AF-M7NHW6-F1
#
_cell.length_a   1.000
_cell.length_b   1.000
_cell.length_c   1.000
_cell.angle_alpha   90.00
_cell.angle_beta   90.00
_cell.angle_gamma   90.00
#
_symmetry.space_group_name_H-M   'P 1'
#
loop_
_entity.id
_entity.type
_entity.pdbx_description
1 polymer ?
#
loop_
_entity_poly.entity_id
_entity_poly.type
_entity_poly.pdbx_seq_one_letter_code
_entity_poly.pdbx_strand_id
1 'polypeptide(L)' 'MYMSKKILKNRIFCRRMLMYWKARQHGLTHPKTVECSQMLDDLLNRYQKYDQHFS' A
#
# COMPACT_ATOMS: atom_id res chain seq x y z
N MET A 1 -6.92 9.92 14.73
CA MET A 1 -5.49 10.31 14.65
C MET A 1 -5.11 10.42 13.17
N TYR A 2 -5.00 11.65 12.64
CA TYR A 2 -4.66 11.88 11.23
C TYR A 2 -3.20 11.46 10.98
N MET A 3 -2.98 10.51 10.08
CA MET A 3 -1.62 10.10 9.67
C MET A 3 -1.11 11.15 8.69
N SER A 4 0.09 11.68 8.90
CA SER A 4 0.65 12.69 7.99
C SER A 4 0.88 12.10 6.58
N LYS A 5 0.74 12.95 5.55
CA LYS A 5 0.95 12.57 4.13
C LYS A 5 2.29 11.88 3.89
N LYS A 6 3.35 12.29 4.62
CA LYS A 6 4.68 11.68 4.59
C LYS A 6 4.67 10.25 5.16
N ILE A 7 4.03 10.03 6.31
CA ILE A 7 3.91 8.69 6.92
C ILE A 7 3.14 7.76 5.98
N LEU A 8 2.07 8.27 5.35
CA LEU A 8 1.27 7.48 4.42
C LEU A 8 2.06 7.08 3.17
N LYS A 9 2.83 8.01 2.58
CA LYS A 9 3.78 7.72 1.48
C LYS A 9 4.80 6.65 1.86
N ASN A 10 5.40 6.75 3.04
CA ASN A 10 6.37 5.75 3.51
C ASN A 10 5.73 4.37 3.67
N ARG A 11 4.51 4.28 4.22
CA ARG A 11 3.79 3.01 4.35
C ARG A 11 3.46 2.39 2.99
N ILE A 12 3.07 3.19 2.01
CA ILE A 12 2.84 2.74 0.63
C ILE A 12 4.13 2.16 0.03
N PHE A 13 5.25 2.86 0.18
CA PHE A 13 6.55 2.39 -0.31
C PHE A 13 6.96 1.06 0.33
N CYS A 14 6.91 0.96 1.66
CA CYS A 14 7.25 -0.28 2.38
C CYS A 14 6.32 -1.44 1.98
N ARG A 15 5.01 -1.19 1.84
CA ARG A 15 4.05 -2.23 1.41
C ARG A 15 4.26 -2.67 -0.03
N ARG A 16 4.60 -1.76 -0.95
CA ARG A 16 5.02 -2.11 -2.31
C ARG A 16 6.21 -3.05 -2.31
N MET A 17 7.24 -2.74 -1.53
CA MET A 17 8.43 -3.58 -1.45
C MET A 17 8.12 -4.97 -0.90
N LEU A 18 7.28 -5.04 0.14
CA LEU A 18 6.83 -6.33 0.67
C LEU A 18 6.02 -7.13 -0.36
N MET A 19 5.13 -6.48 -1.11
CA MET A 19 4.34 -7.14 -2.16
C MET A 19 5.25 -7.73 -3.24
N TYR A 20 6.25 -6.98 -3.73
CA TYR A 20 7.21 -7.49 -4.71
C TYR A 20 8.05 -8.65 -4.16
N TRP A 21 8.47 -8.56 -2.90
CA TRP A 21 9.19 -9.65 -2.24
C TRP A 21 8.32 -10.91 -2.16
N LYS A 22 7.05 -10.79 -1.74
CA LYS A 22 6.10 -11.91 -1.70
C LYS A 22 5.78 -12.47 -3.07
N ALA A 23 5.60 -11.60 -4.07
CA ALA A 23 5.40 -12.02 -5.46
C ALA A 23 6.58 -12.85 -5.98
N ARG A 24 7.81 -12.46 -5.63
CA ARG A 24 9.02 -13.19 -6.01
C ARG A 24 9.16 -14.53 -5.28
N GLN A 25 8.73 -14.61 -4.01
CA GLN A 25 8.85 -15.83 -3.20
C GLN A 25 7.72 -16.84 -3.46
N HIS A 26 6.50 -16.36 -3.67
CA HIS A 26 5.30 -17.20 -3.68
C HIS A 26 4.53 -17.13 -5.01
N GLY A 27 4.84 -16.18 -5.88
CA GLY A 27 4.06 -15.91 -7.09
C GLY A 27 3.03 -14.77 -6.90
N LEU A 28 2.53 -14.26 -8.02
CA LEU A 28 1.61 -13.11 -8.07
C LEU A 28 0.22 -13.45 -7.54
N THR A 29 -0.28 -14.65 -7.82
CA THR A 29 -1.63 -15.10 -7.45
C THR A 29 -1.69 -15.73 -6.06
N HIS A 30 -0.53 -15.88 -5.39
CA HIS A 30 -0.49 -16.49 -4.08
C HIS A 30 -1.30 -15.65 -3.07
N PRO A 31 -2.11 -16.25 -2.18
CA PRO A 31 -2.98 -15.52 -1.26
C PRO A 31 -2.25 -14.43 -0.45
N LYS A 32 -1.01 -14.72 -0.02
CA LYS A 32 -0.17 -13.75 0.71
C LYS A 32 0.26 -12.53 -0.13
N THR A 33 0.40 -12.68 -1.44
CA THR A 33 0.73 -11.60 -2.37
C THR A 33 -0.53 -10.78 -2.67
N VAL A 34 -1.67 -11.44 -2.89
CA VAL A 34 -2.99 -10.81 -3.09
C VAL A 34 -3.44 -10.02 -1.85
N GLU A 35 -3.26 -10.57 -0.65
CA GLU A 35 -3.55 -9.85 0.59
C GLU A 35 -2.68 -8.59 0.72
N CYS A 36 -1.40 -8.68 0.34
CA CYS A 36 -0.50 -7.52 0.35
C CYS A 36 -0.87 -6.47 -0.71
N SER A 37 -1.40 -6.87 -1.87
CA SER A 37 -1.91 -5.91 -2.86
C SER A 37 -3.19 -5.22 -2.35
N GLN A 38 -4.11 -5.95 -1.72
CA GLN A 38 -5.32 -5.37 -1.11
C GLN A 38 -4.98 -4.35 -0.02
N MET A 39 -4.03 -4.68 0.87
CA MET A 39 -3.56 -3.74 1.90
C MET A 39 -2.87 -2.50 1.30
N LEU A 40 -2.20 -2.65 0.15
CA LEU A 40 -1.57 -1.54 -0.54
C LEU A 40 -2.63 -0.63 -1.19
N ASP A 41 -3.67 -1.21 -1.79
CA ASP A 41 -4.79 -0.47 -2.38
C ASP A 41 -5.52 0.37 -1.33
N ASP A 42 -5.74 -0.16 -0.12
CA ASP A 42 -6.30 0.62 0.98
C ASP A 42 -5.45 1.84 1.36
N LEU A 43 -4.13 1.70 1.35
CA LEU A 43 -3.22 2.82 1.63
C LEU A 43 -3.23 3.85 0.50
N LEU A 44 -3.30 3.41 -0.75
CA LEU A 44 -3.42 4.28 -1.93
C LEU A 44 -4.75 5.04 -1.91
N ASN A 45 -5.86 4.35 -1.61
CA ASN A 45 -7.18 4.95 -1.48
C ASN A 45 -7.22 6.00 -0.37
N ARG A 46 -6.58 5.72 0.77
CA ARG A 46 -6.43 6.74 1.83
C ARG A 46 -5.61 7.92 1.31
N TYR A 47 -4.49 7.67 0.63
CA TYR A 47 -3.63 8.74 0.12
C TYR A 47 -4.34 9.64 -0.89
N GLN A 48 -5.10 9.05 -1.80
CA GLN A 48 -5.91 9.78 -2.78
C GLN A 48 -6.99 10.64 -2.09
N LYS A 49 -7.67 10.10 -1.07
CA LYS A 49 -8.63 10.90 -0.26
C LYS A 49 -7.96 12.04 0.50
N TYR A 50 -6.75 11.81 1.04
CA TYR A 50 -5.96 12.87 1.66
C TYR A 50 -5.55 13.97 0.66
N ASP A 51 -5.31 13.62 -0.61
CA ASP A 51 -4.88 14.55 -1.65
C ASP A 51 -6.07 15.34 -2.24
N GLN A 52 -7.22 14.69 -2.45
CA GLN A 52 -8.45 15.33 -2.92
C GLN A 52 -9.06 16.31 -1.91
N HIS A 53 -8.81 16.14 -0.61
CA HIS A 53 -9.36 17.02 0.43
C HIS A 53 -8.55 18.32 0.64
N PHE A 54 -7.40 18.43 -0.04
CA PHE A 54 -6.48 19.58 0.02
C PHE A 54 -6.24 20.22 -1.37
N SER A 55 -7.06 19.86 -2.37
CA SER A 55 -7.09 20.50 -3.69
C SER A 55 -8.22 21.50 -3.81
#